data_AF-A0A1I3LMK6-F1
#
_entry.id   AF-A0A1I3LMK6-F1
#
_cell.length_a   1.000
_cell.length_b   1.000
_cell.length_c   1.000
_cell.angle_alpha   90.00
_cell.angle_beta   90.00
_cell.angle_gamma   90.00
#
_symmetry.space_group_name_H-M   'P 1'
#
loop_
_entity.id
_entity.type
_entity.pdbx_description
1 polymer ?
#
loop_
_entity_poly.entity_id
_entity_poly.type
_entity_poly.pdbx_seq_one_letter_code
_entity_poly.pdbx_strand_id
1 'polypeptide(L)'
;MNKIISTLKDALPFAMLVLALVLIFVPLPVLLIQVLIVINIGFSLCLFLSKFFSSTAIAYYFPRLVLYSSVYSCGIAIATTRTFLTINTLDGHIPLVLIIGQWICRENYVCGFFTTLMLCTSLLLFCKLHVERSQSLAANFCLDRMSQMLLDINRQVEQKYITIEEGNDQKRKVEAESDYHCSMDGSAKFLIGTIAAFAVLFVVAAAGGTSVGILDLNMYWKDALNQYIMLSSGYLVLFVIPLFITSLGFKTGKLE
;
A
#
# COMPACT_ATOMS: atom_id res chain seq x y z
N MET A 1 -30.12 -7.87 8.52
CA MET A 1 -29.00 -7.79 7.55
C MET A 1 -28.26 -6.45 7.60
N ASN A 2 -28.94 -5.29 7.52
CA ASN A 2 -28.29 -3.97 7.63
C ASN A 2 -27.52 -3.71 8.94
N LYS A 3 -27.99 -4.23 10.08
CA LYS A 3 -27.30 -4.05 11.38
C LYS A 3 -25.97 -4.82 11.47
N ILE A 4 -25.85 -5.97 10.79
CA ILE A 4 -24.60 -6.74 10.72
C ILE A 4 -23.60 -6.03 9.80
N ILE A 5 -24.09 -5.48 8.67
CA ILE A 5 -23.26 -4.72 7.73
C ILE A 5 -22.75 -3.41 8.37
N SER A 6 -23.56 -2.73 9.20
CA SER A 6 -23.10 -1.54 9.93
C SER A 6 -22.06 -1.87 11.01
N THR A 7 -22.26 -2.94 11.79
CA THR A 7 -21.27 -3.34 12.81
C THR A 7 -19.97 -3.85 12.16
N LEU A 8 -20.05 -4.54 11.02
CA LEU A 8 -18.87 -4.89 10.22
C LEU A 8 -18.15 -3.65 9.67
N LYS A 9 -18.88 -2.61 9.26
CA LYS A 9 -18.30 -1.37 8.74
C LYS A 9 -17.42 -0.65 9.77
N ASP A 10 -17.80 -0.70 11.04
CA ASP A 10 -17.04 -0.09 12.14
C ASP A 10 -16.01 -1.05 12.75
N ALA A 11 -16.25 -2.37 12.70
CA ALA A 11 -15.32 -3.38 13.19
C ALA A 11 -14.14 -3.65 12.24
N LEU A 12 -14.30 -3.46 10.93
CA LEU A 12 -13.27 -3.76 9.94
C LEU A 12 -12.00 -2.91 10.06
N PRO A 13 -12.05 -1.57 10.28
CA PRO A 13 -10.84 -0.78 10.54
C PRO A 13 -10.17 -1.18 11.86
N PHE A 14 -10.95 -1.49 12.90
CA PHE A 14 -10.42 -1.97 14.18
C PHE A 14 -9.75 -3.35 14.04
N ALA A 15 -10.37 -4.28 13.31
CA ALA A 15 -9.81 -5.60 13.02
C ALA A 15 -8.51 -5.51 12.21
N MET A 16 -8.42 -4.58 11.25
CA MET A 16 -7.19 -4.32 10.48
C MET A 16 -6.07 -3.74 11.36
N LEU A 17 -6.40 -2.82 12.27
CA LEU A 17 -5.45 -2.29 13.26
C LEU A 17 -4.93 -3.41 14.17
N VAL A 18 -5.83 -4.24 14.70
CA VAL A 18 -5.49 -5.39 15.54
C VAL A 18 -4.64 -6.39 14.77
N LEU A 19 -5.00 -6.70 13.51
CA LEU A 19 -4.20 -7.57 12.65
C LEU A 19 -2.79 -7.02 12.44
N ALA A 20 -2.65 -5.72 12.15
CA ALA A 20 -1.33 -5.09 11.99
C ALA A 20 -0.50 -5.17 13.28
N LEU A 21 -1.10 -4.93 14.44
CA LEU A 21 -0.43 -5.06 15.74
C LEU A 21 0.00 -6.51 16.00
N VAL A 22 -0.88 -7.48 15.74
CA VAL A 22 -0.57 -8.92 15.88
C VAL A 22 0.60 -9.32 14.99
N LEU A 23 0.62 -8.86 13.72
CA LEU A 23 1.72 -9.14 12.79
C LEU A 23 3.06 -8.57 13.27
N ILE A 24 3.06 -7.43 13.98
CA ILE A 24 4.28 -6.80 14.50
C ILE A 24 4.83 -7.57 15.71
N PHE A 25 3.97 -7.93 16.67
CA PHE A 25 4.42 -8.47 17.95
C PHE A 25 4.55 -10.01 17.96
N VAL A 26 3.72 -10.73 17.21
CA VAL A 26 3.68 -12.20 17.26
C VAL A 26 4.67 -12.81 16.27
N PRO A 27 5.59 -13.71 16.70
CA PRO A 27 6.43 -14.46 15.77
C PRO A 27 5.56 -15.40 14.94
N LEU A 28 5.58 -15.24 13.62
CA LEU A 28 4.81 -16.06 12.70
C LEU A 28 5.69 -17.13 12.07
N PRO A 29 5.16 -18.34 11.83
CA PRO A 29 5.90 -19.35 11.09
C PRO A 29 6.16 -18.88 9.65
N VAL A 30 7.33 -19.23 9.12
CA VAL A 30 7.84 -18.82 7.80
C VAL A 30 6.83 -19.11 6.68
N LEU A 31 6.19 -20.28 6.74
CA LEU A 31 5.20 -20.71 5.75
C LEU A 31 3.96 -19.81 5.74
N LEU A 32 3.53 -19.33 6.91
CA LEU A 32 2.41 -18.41 7.00
C LEU A 32 2.76 -17.04 6.41
N ILE A 33 3.96 -16.53 6.70
CA ILE A 33 4.43 -15.27 6.10
C ILE A 33 4.47 -15.38 4.57
N GLN A 34 4.97 -16.50 4.02
CA GLN A 34 4.97 -16.72 2.57
C GLN A 34 3.56 -16.65 1.98
N VAL A 35 2.59 -17.34 2.59
CA VAL A 35 1.19 -17.31 2.11
C VAL A 35 0.63 -15.88 2.19
N LEU A 36 0.91 -15.15 3.27
CA LEU A 36 0.50 -13.76 3.45
C LEU A 36 1.10 -12.82 2.39
N ILE A 37 2.36 -13.01 2.00
CA ILE A 37 2.98 -12.26 0.90
C ILE A 37 2.27 -12.55 -0.43
N VAL A 38 1.97 -13.81 -0.72
CA VAL A 38 1.24 -14.18 -1.95
C VAL A 38 -0.15 -13.57 -1.97
N ILE A 39 -0.86 -13.60 -0.85
CA ILE A 39 -2.17 -12.93 -0.69
C ILE A 39 -2.04 -11.42 -0.89
N ASN A 40 -0.97 -10.80 -0.39
CA ASN A 40 -0.73 -9.36 -0.59
C ASN A 40 -0.59 -9.00 -2.08
N ILE A 41 0.19 -9.78 -2.83
CA ILE A 41 0.33 -9.61 -4.28
C ILE A 41 -1.02 -9.80 -4.97
N GLY A 42 -1.76 -10.87 -4.65
CA GLY A 42 -3.09 -11.13 -5.21
C GLY A 42 -4.08 -10.01 -4.90
N PHE A 43 -4.08 -9.50 -3.67
CA PHE A 43 -4.96 -8.41 -3.24
C PHE A 43 -4.65 -7.11 -3.98
N SER A 44 -3.37 -6.77 -4.18
CA SER A 44 -2.99 -5.60 -4.98
C SER A 44 -3.48 -5.69 -6.42
N LEU A 45 -3.43 -6.89 -7.02
CA LEU A 45 -3.95 -7.13 -8.35
C LEU A 45 -5.47 -7.01 -8.39
N CYS A 46 -6.18 -7.53 -7.37
CA CYS A 46 -7.62 -7.34 -7.23
C CYS A 46 -8.00 -5.86 -7.16
N LEU A 47 -7.24 -5.03 -6.42
CA LEU A 47 -7.48 -3.58 -6.35
C LEU A 47 -7.23 -2.88 -7.68
N PHE A 48 -6.20 -3.31 -8.41
CA PHE A 48 -5.95 -2.80 -9.75
C PHE A 48 -7.09 -3.16 -10.71
N LEU A 49 -7.50 -4.43 -10.74
CA LEU A 49 -8.59 -4.90 -11.60
C LEU A 49 -9.94 -4.30 -11.22
N SER A 50 -10.18 -4.01 -9.93
CA SER A 50 -11.42 -3.35 -9.51
C SER A 50 -11.60 -1.97 -10.13
N LYS A 51 -10.55 -1.34 -10.68
CA LYS A 51 -10.68 -0.07 -11.40
C LYS A 51 -11.02 -0.21 -12.88
N PHE A 52 -10.73 -1.37 -13.49
CA PHE A 52 -11.06 -1.63 -14.89
C PHE A 52 -12.47 -2.20 -15.08
N PHE A 53 -12.95 -3.01 -14.12
CA PHE A 53 -14.16 -3.81 -14.27
C PHE A 53 -15.35 -3.34 -13.43
N SER A 54 -15.24 -2.24 -12.67
CA SER A 54 -16.24 -1.91 -11.65
C SER A 54 -17.38 -1.01 -12.12
N SER A 55 -18.58 -1.37 -11.66
CA SER A 55 -19.77 -0.51 -11.51
C SER A 55 -19.54 0.62 -10.47
N THR A 56 -20.36 1.66 -10.47
CA THR A 56 -20.25 2.85 -9.59
C THR A 56 -20.13 2.54 -8.09
N ALA A 57 -20.60 1.39 -7.62
CA ALA A 57 -20.62 1.02 -6.20
C ALA A 57 -19.25 0.68 -5.58
N ILE A 58 -18.37 -0.06 -6.25
CA ILE A 58 -17.06 -0.45 -5.67
C ILE A 58 -16.09 0.73 -5.72
N ALA A 59 -16.28 1.65 -6.67
CA ALA A 59 -15.48 2.85 -6.78
C ALA A 59 -15.48 3.66 -5.48
N TYR A 60 -16.64 3.82 -4.82
CA TYR A 60 -16.79 4.57 -3.57
C TYR A 60 -15.99 3.99 -2.38
N TYR A 61 -15.76 2.68 -2.35
CA TYR A 61 -15.02 2.01 -1.28
C TYR A 61 -13.51 1.90 -1.54
N PHE A 62 -13.07 2.24 -2.75
CA PHE A 62 -11.68 2.08 -3.17
C PHE A 62 -10.65 2.75 -2.24
N PRO A 63 -10.82 4.02 -1.80
CA PRO A 63 -9.86 4.66 -0.90
C PRO A 63 -9.61 3.87 0.38
N ARG A 64 -10.67 3.28 0.95
CA ARG A 64 -10.57 2.48 2.18
C ARG A 64 -9.86 1.16 1.92
N LEU A 65 -10.15 0.52 0.80
CA LEU A 65 -9.49 -0.73 0.42
C LEU A 65 -7.99 -0.53 0.19
N VAL A 66 -7.57 0.59 -0.40
CA VAL A 66 -6.15 0.94 -0.55
C VAL A 66 -5.48 1.16 0.80
N LEU A 67 -6.13 1.87 1.73
CA LEU A 67 -5.62 2.06 3.09
C LEU A 67 -5.41 0.71 3.78
N TYR A 68 -6.40 -0.17 3.73
CA TYR A 68 -6.28 -1.50 4.35
C TYR A 68 -5.20 -2.36 3.71
N SER A 69 -5.07 -2.33 2.38
CA SER A 69 -3.98 -2.99 1.66
C SER A 69 -2.62 -2.51 2.17
N SER A 70 -2.45 -1.19 2.28
CA SER A 70 -1.19 -0.57 2.66
C SER A 70 -0.80 -0.90 4.11
N VAL A 71 -1.76 -0.85 5.03
CA VAL A 71 -1.54 -1.25 6.44
C VAL A 71 -1.17 -2.73 6.54
N TYR A 72 -1.87 -3.60 5.79
CA TYR A 72 -1.58 -5.03 5.72
C TYR A 72 -0.18 -5.30 5.14
N SER A 73 0.18 -4.66 4.02
CA SER A 73 1.53 -4.72 3.44
C SER A 73 2.58 -4.31 4.49
N CYS A 74 2.33 -3.23 5.23
CA CYS A 74 3.25 -2.74 6.24
C CYS A 74 3.45 -3.74 7.39
N GLY A 75 2.37 -4.33 7.89
CA GLY A 75 2.44 -5.36 8.93
C GLY A 75 3.26 -6.58 8.50
N ILE A 76 3.02 -7.11 7.30
CA ILE A 76 3.77 -8.26 6.79
C ILE A 76 5.23 -7.89 6.53
N ALA A 77 5.50 -6.70 6.01
CA ALA A 77 6.84 -6.21 5.76
C ALA A 77 7.70 -6.15 7.03
N ILE A 78 7.13 -5.63 8.13
CA ILE A 78 7.78 -5.60 9.44
C ILE A 78 7.96 -7.03 9.99
N ALA A 79 6.93 -7.87 9.91
CA ALA A 79 7.00 -9.26 10.36
C ALA A 79 8.09 -10.05 9.59
N THR A 80 8.18 -9.83 8.27
CA THR A 80 9.18 -10.44 7.40
C THR A 80 10.59 -9.98 7.75
N THR A 81 10.78 -8.67 7.95
CA THR A 81 12.07 -8.10 8.35
C THR A 81 12.52 -8.72 9.67
N ARG A 82 11.65 -8.77 10.67
CA ARG A 82 11.95 -9.43 11.96
C ARG A 82 12.36 -10.89 11.79
N THR A 83 11.66 -11.64 10.94
CA THR A 83 11.99 -13.05 10.66
C THR A 83 13.41 -13.18 10.09
N PHE A 84 13.87 -12.26 9.25
CA PHE A 84 15.27 -12.25 8.78
C PHE A 84 16.29 -11.98 9.89
N LEU A 85 15.92 -11.18 10.89
CA LEU A 85 16.80 -10.91 12.04
C LEU A 85 16.80 -12.04 13.08
N THR A 86 15.75 -12.86 13.12
CA THR A 86 15.59 -13.91 14.15
C THR A 86 16.06 -15.29 13.66
N ILE A 87 15.94 -15.54 12.35
CA ILE A 87 16.24 -16.85 11.79
C ILE A 87 17.72 -16.93 11.42
N ASN A 88 18.35 -17.91 12.07
CA ASN A 88 19.79 -18.12 12.12
C ASN A 88 20.34 -19.05 11.04
N THR A 89 19.48 -19.60 10.16
CA THR A 89 19.89 -20.59 9.14
C THR A 89 19.32 -20.26 7.76
N LEU A 90 20.09 -20.57 6.72
CA LEU A 90 19.70 -20.38 5.31
C LEU A 90 18.36 -21.07 4.96
N ASP A 91 18.09 -22.23 5.57
CA ASP A 91 16.90 -23.04 5.32
C ASP A 91 15.63 -22.55 6.03
N GLY A 92 15.76 -21.65 7.02
CA GLY A 92 14.62 -21.06 7.71
C GLY A 92 14.09 -19.81 7.00
N HIS A 93 14.73 -19.33 5.94
CA HIS A 93 14.29 -18.13 5.25
C HIS A 93 13.06 -18.38 4.40
N ILE A 94 12.31 -17.31 4.13
CA ILE A 94 11.10 -17.37 3.32
C ILE A 94 11.48 -17.79 1.89
N PRO A 95 11.05 -18.97 1.40
CA PRO A 95 11.47 -19.51 0.11
C PRO A 95 11.26 -18.55 -1.06
N LEU A 96 10.14 -17.83 -1.04
CA LEU A 96 9.77 -16.90 -2.08
C LEU A 96 10.70 -15.67 -2.13
N VAL A 97 11.19 -15.22 -0.97
CA VAL A 97 12.21 -14.15 -0.88
C VAL A 97 13.54 -14.65 -1.43
N LEU A 98 13.94 -15.88 -1.06
CA LEU A 98 15.19 -16.47 -1.50
C LEU A 98 15.24 -16.58 -3.03
N ILE A 99 14.19 -17.10 -3.65
CA ILE A 99 14.09 -17.28 -5.11
C ILE A 99 14.23 -15.92 -5.82
N ILE A 100 13.53 -14.89 -5.35
CA ILE A 100 13.58 -13.56 -5.98
C ILE A 100 14.92 -12.88 -5.74
N GLY A 101 15.49 -13.01 -4.54
CA GLY A 101 16.81 -12.48 -4.21
C GLY A 101 17.89 -13.08 -5.10
N GLN A 102 17.89 -14.40 -5.29
CA GLN A 102 18.79 -15.09 -6.21
C GLN A 102 18.58 -14.64 -7.66
N TRP A 103 17.34 -14.37 -8.07
CA TRP A 103 17.04 -13.91 -9.42
C TRP A 103 17.63 -12.53 -9.72
N ILE A 104 17.66 -11.64 -8.72
CA ILE A 104 18.23 -10.29 -8.83
C ILE A 104 19.76 -10.32 -8.75
N CYS A 105 20.32 -11.05 -7.78
CA CYS A 105 21.76 -11.05 -7.52
C CYS A 105 22.55 -11.97 -8.45
N ARG A 106 21.93 -13.02 -9.03
CA ARG A 106 22.59 -14.06 -9.84
C ARG A 106 23.94 -14.48 -9.21
N GLU A 107 25.04 -14.29 -9.92
CA GLU A 107 26.40 -14.65 -9.47
C GLU A 107 27.17 -13.47 -8.84
N ASN A 108 26.64 -12.25 -8.87
CA ASN A 108 27.33 -11.06 -8.35
C ASN A 108 26.44 -10.24 -7.40
N TYR A 109 26.64 -10.46 -6.10
CA TYR A 109 25.90 -9.79 -5.02
C TYR A 109 26.05 -8.26 -5.03
N VAL A 110 27.20 -7.74 -5.44
CA VAL A 110 27.43 -6.29 -5.53
C VAL A 110 26.58 -5.68 -6.64
N CYS A 111 26.57 -6.30 -7.82
CA CYS A 111 25.69 -5.89 -8.91
C CYS A 111 24.21 -6.01 -8.52
N GLY A 112 23.84 -7.07 -7.80
CA GLY A 112 22.49 -7.25 -7.28
C GLY A 112 22.06 -6.12 -6.33
N PHE A 113 22.94 -5.69 -5.43
CA PHE A 113 22.69 -4.58 -4.51
C PHE A 113 22.39 -3.27 -5.25
N PHE A 114 23.25 -2.90 -6.21
CA PHE A 114 23.05 -1.69 -7.00
C PHE A 114 21.80 -1.77 -7.90
N THR A 115 21.53 -2.93 -8.50
CA THR A 115 20.32 -3.15 -9.28
C THR A 115 19.06 -2.98 -8.42
N THR A 116 19.10 -3.49 -7.19
CA THR A 116 18.02 -3.34 -6.20
C THR A 116 17.82 -1.87 -5.82
N LEU A 117 18.89 -1.12 -5.59
CA LEU A 117 18.80 0.31 -5.30
C LEU A 117 18.22 1.12 -6.48
N MET A 118 18.62 0.78 -7.71
CA MET A 118 18.06 1.39 -8.92
C MET A 118 16.56 1.07 -9.06
N LEU A 119 16.15 -0.18 -8.83
CA LEU A 119 14.74 -0.59 -8.83
C LEU A 119 13.96 0.11 -7.72
N CYS A 120 14.49 0.15 -6.50
CA CYS A 120 13.87 0.83 -5.37
C CYS A 120 13.60 2.30 -5.68
N THR A 121 14.63 3.01 -6.11
CA THR A 121 14.57 4.45 -6.37
C THR A 121 13.63 4.75 -7.52
N SER A 122 13.70 3.99 -8.61
CA SER A 122 12.78 4.19 -9.74
C SER A 122 11.33 3.92 -9.35
N LEU A 123 11.03 2.80 -8.67
CA LEU A 123 9.66 2.46 -8.25
C LEU A 123 9.08 3.46 -7.24
N LEU A 124 9.91 3.97 -6.32
CA LEU A 124 9.55 5.04 -5.40
C LEU A 124 9.17 6.33 -6.14
N LEU A 125 10.04 6.79 -7.04
CA LEU A 125 9.83 8.02 -7.79
C LEU A 125 8.59 7.92 -8.69
N PHE A 126 8.45 6.82 -9.43
CA PHE A 126 7.29 6.60 -10.30
C PHE A 126 5.97 6.56 -9.52
N CYS A 127 5.90 5.85 -8.39
CA CYS A 127 4.69 5.82 -7.57
C CYS A 127 4.33 7.21 -7.04
N LYS A 128 5.31 7.93 -6.47
CA LYS A 128 5.09 9.28 -5.93
C LYS A 128 4.53 10.21 -7.00
N LEU A 129 5.21 10.29 -8.14
CA LEU A 129 4.81 11.14 -9.25
C LEU A 129 3.43 10.77 -9.80
N HIS A 130 3.13 9.48 -9.92
CA HIS A 130 1.84 9.00 -10.43
C HIS A 130 0.69 9.39 -9.50
N VAL A 131 0.85 9.12 -8.21
CA VAL A 131 -0.18 9.39 -7.19
C VAL A 131 -0.37 10.90 -6.99
N GLU A 132 0.70 11.67 -6.85
CA GLU A 132 0.63 13.13 -6.63
C GLU A 132 -0.03 13.86 -7.80
N ARG A 133 0.31 13.49 -9.05
CA ARG A 133 -0.32 14.08 -10.24
C ARG A 133 -1.81 13.74 -10.35
N SER A 134 -2.19 12.52 -9.99
CA SER A 134 -3.57 12.04 -10.06
C SER A 134 -4.49 12.74 -9.05
N GLN A 135 -3.98 13.06 -7.85
CA GLN A 135 -4.78 13.64 -6.77
C GLN A 135 -4.78 15.18 -6.72
N SER A 136 -3.63 15.83 -6.93
CA SER A 136 -3.53 17.29 -6.87
C SER A 136 -4.45 18.00 -7.86
N LEU A 137 -4.59 17.42 -9.05
CA LEU A 137 -5.46 17.95 -10.09
C LEU A 137 -6.93 17.72 -9.74
N ALA A 138 -7.29 16.52 -9.28
CA ALA A 138 -8.67 16.17 -8.93
C ALA A 138 -9.19 16.95 -7.72
N ALA A 139 -8.38 17.16 -6.68
CA ALA A 139 -8.82 17.80 -5.45
C ALA A 139 -9.12 19.30 -5.63
N ASN A 140 -8.27 20.03 -6.36
CA ASN A 140 -8.51 21.44 -6.63
C ASN A 140 -9.70 21.64 -7.57
N PHE A 141 -9.82 20.82 -8.62
CA PHE A 141 -11.00 20.87 -9.50
C PHE A 141 -12.28 20.43 -8.80
N CYS A 142 -12.22 19.53 -7.83
CA CYS A 142 -13.36 19.14 -7.01
C CYS A 142 -13.76 20.25 -6.05
N LEU A 143 -12.82 20.92 -5.37
CA LEU A 143 -13.11 22.06 -4.49
C LEU A 143 -13.80 23.20 -5.24
N ASP A 144 -13.27 23.56 -6.40
CA ASP A 144 -13.85 24.61 -7.24
C ASP A 144 -15.22 24.20 -7.77
N ARG A 145 -15.38 22.95 -8.26
CA ARG A 145 -16.68 22.44 -8.72
C ARG A 145 -17.70 22.29 -7.60
N MET A 146 -17.29 21.85 -6.41
CA MET A 146 -18.17 21.68 -5.26
C MET A 146 -18.79 23.02 -4.85
N SER A 147 -17.96 24.07 -4.74
CA SER A 147 -18.44 25.40 -4.44
C SER A 147 -19.41 25.91 -5.50
N GLN A 148 -19.12 25.66 -6.78
CA GLN A 148 -20.02 26.03 -7.89
C GLN A 148 -21.35 25.28 -7.81
N MET A 149 -21.32 23.96 -7.61
CA MET A 149 -22.53 23.14 -7.48
C MET A 149 -23.40 23.59 -6.30
N LEU A 150 -22.80 23.89 -5.14
CA LEU A 150 -23.55 24.39 -3.99
C LEU A 150 -24.21 25.74 -4.25
N LEU A 151 -23.51 26.65 -4.94
CA LEU A 151 -24.06 27.95 -5.35
C LEU A 151 -25.22 27.79 -6.33
N ASP A 152 -25.09 26.89 -7.31
CA ASP A 152 -26.14 26.63 -8.30
C ASP A 152 -27.37 25.96 -7.66
N ILE A 153 -27.19 25.05 -6.71
CA ILE A 153 -28.29 24.46 -5.94
C ILE A 153 -29.00 25.56 -5.13
N ASN A 154 -28.26 26.44 -4.46
CA ASN A 154 -28.86 27.54 -3.69
C ASN A 154 -29.69 28.47 -4.59
N ARG A 155 -29.19 28.81 -5.78
CA ARG A 155 -29.92 29.61 -6.77
C ARG A 155 -31.21 28.92 -7.24
N GLN A 156 -31.18 27.62 -7.48
CA GLN A 156 -32.37 26.87 -7.89
C GLN A 156 -33.44 26.81 -6.79
N VAL A 157 -33.04 26.70 -5.51
CA VAL A 157 -33.97 26.78 -4.36
C VAL A 157 -34.57 28.19 -4.25
N GLU A 158 -33.76 29.24 -4.38
CA GLU A 158 -34.22 30.63 -4.33
C GLU A 158 -35.20 30.96 -5.47
N GLN A 159 -34.94 30.44 -6.68
CA GLN A 159 -35.81 30.60 -7.86
C GLN A 159 -37.04 29.67 -7.84
N LYS A 160 -37.20 28.83 -6.80
CA LYS A 160 -38.28 27.83 -6.66
C LYS A 160 -38.35 26.82 -7.81
N TYR A 161 -37.24 26.56 -8.49
CA TYR A 161 -37.15 25.47 -9.47
C TYR A 161 -37.13 24.09 -8.80
N ILE A 162 -36.60 24.02 -7.56
CA ILE A 162 -36.54 22.81 -6.74
C ILE A 162 -37.04 23.10 -5.32
N THR A 163 -37.51 22.05 -4.63
CA THR A 163 -37.99 22.14 -3.25
C THR A 163 -36.80 22.18 -2.27
N ILE A 164 -37.01 22.71 -1.05
CA ILE A 164 -35.98 22.73 0.01
C ILE A 164 -35.48 21.31 0.32
N GLU A 165 -36.37 20.31 0.35
CA GLU A 165 -36.00 18.91 0.57
C GLU A 165 -35.10 18.36 -0.56
N GLU A 166 -35.45 18.62 -1.83
CA GLU A 166 -34.65 18.19 -2.98
C GLU A 166 -33.27 18.88 -3.02
N GLY A 167 -33.22 20.17 -2.68
CA GLY A 167 -31.98 20.92 -2.57
C GLY A 167 -31.05 20.35 -1.48
N ASN A 168 -31.61 19.94 -0.33
CA ASN A 168 -30.84 19.28 0.72
C ASN A 168 -30.31 17.91 0.29
N ASP A 169 -31.10 17.12 -0.44
CA ASP A 169 -30.66 15.83 -0.97
C ASP A 169 -29.56 15.96 -2.03
N GLN A 170 -29.62 16.98 -2.89
CA GLN A 170 -28.54 17.27 -3.84
C GLN A 170 -27.26 17.73 -3.12
N LYS A 171 -27.37 18.60 -2.09
CA LYS A 171 -26.23 19.01 -1.27
C LYS A 171 -25.54 17.82 -0.61
N ARG A 172 -26.30 16.87 -0.06
CA ARG A 172 -25.75 15.62 0.51
C ARG A 172 -24.98 14.78 -0.50
N LYS A 173 -25.40 14.75 -1.77
CA LYS A 173 -24.66 14.04 -2.83
C LYS A 173 -23.33 14.71 -3.14
N VAL A 174 -23.32 16.05 -3.20
CA VAL A 174 -22.12 16.85 -3.41
C VAL A 174 -21.13 16.70 -2.23
N GLU A 175 -21.63 16.71 -0.99
CA GLU A 175 -20.83 16.43 0.20
C GLU A 175 -20.23 15.01 0.18
N ALA A 176 -21.00 14.00 -0.21
CA ALA A 176 -20.50 12.62 -0.31
C ALA A 176 -19.41 12.45 -1.38
N GLU A 177 -19.48 13.21 -2.49
CA GLU A 177 -18.44 13.23 -3.52
C GLU A 177 -17.15 13.90 -3.02
N SER A 178 -17.29 15.00 -2.28
CA SER A 178 -16.16 15.67 -1.63
C SER A 178 -15.46 14.77 -0.60
N ASP A 179 -16.23 14.10 0.27
CA ASP A 179 -15.71 13.13 1.24
C ASP A 179 -14.98 11.98 0.58
N TYR A 180 -15.46 11.52 -0.57
CA TYR A 180 -14.80 10.49 -1.38
C TYR A 180 -13.43 10.97 -1.89
N HIS A 181 -13.35 12.15 -2.48
CA HIS A 181 -12.09 12.73 -2.97
C HIS A 181 -11.11 13.04 -1.84
N CYS A 182 -11.60 13.54 -0.71
CA CYS A 182 -10.79 13.77 0.50
C CYS A 182 -10.21 12.45 1.05
N SER A 183 -11.05 11.41 1.13
CA SER A 183 -10.62 10.06 1.54
C SER A 183 -9.60 9.47 0.55
N MET A 184 -9.77 9.73 -0.75
CA MET A 184 -8.88 9.26 -1.81
C MET A 184 -7.49 9.89 -1.69
N ASP A 185 -7.40 11.21 -1.48
CA ASP A 185 -6.13 11.92 -1.25
C ASP A 185 -5.40 11.40 0.01
N GLY A 186 -6.15 11.18 1.10
CA GLY A 186 -5.61 10.57 2.32
C GLY A 186 -5.02 9.18 2.09
N SER A 187 -5.75 8.31 1.39
CA SER A 187 -5.28 6.95 1.05
C SER A 187 -4.04 6.95 0.14
N ALA A 188 -3.97 7.89 -0.79
CA ALA A 188 -2.86 8.11 -1.72
C ALA A 188 -1.57 8.51 -0.97
N LYS A 189 -1.66 9.50 -0.08
CA LYS A 189 -0.53 9.93 0.76
C LYS A 189 -0.04 8.80 1.68
N PHE A 190 -0.94 8.01 2.22
CA PHE A 190 -0.59 6.84 3.04
C PHE A 190 0.13 5.76 2.23
N LEU A 191 -0.31 5.50 1.00
CA LEU A 191 0.38 4.59 0.08
C LEU A 191 1.81 5.06 -0.19
N ILE A 192 1.99 6.35 -0.52
CA ILE A 192 3.32 6.95 -0.73
C ILE A 192 4.21 6.78 0.51
N GLY A 193 3.67 7.06 1.69
CA GLY A 193 4.38 6.87 2.97
C GLY A 193 4.78 5.42 3.21
N THR A 194 3.91 4.48 2.83
CA THR A 194 4.18 3.03 2.96
C THR A 194 5.34 2.59 2.07
N ILE A 195 5.41 3.06 0.81
CA ILE A 195 6.53 2.72 -0.08
C ILE A 195 7.84 3.30 0.48
N ALA A 196 7.83 4.53 1.00
CA ALA A 196 8.99 5.12 1.65
C ALA A 196 9.44 4.33 2.89
N ALA A 197 8.50 3.83 3.69
CA ALA A 197 8.81 2.97 4.83
C ALA A 197 9.52 1.66 4.41
N PHE A 198 9.17 1.08 3.26
CA PHE A 198 9.82 -0.14 2.76
C PHE A 198 11.26 0.09 2.32
N ALA A 199 11.56 1.27 1.78
CA ALA A 199 12.93 1.66 1.49
C ALA A 199 13.78 1.73 2.77
N VAL A 200 13.21 2.27 3.86
CA VAL A 200 13.87 2.28 5.18
C VAL A 200 14.02 0.86 5.72
N LEU A 201 12.97 0.03 5.67
CA LEU A 201 13.03 -1.36 6.12
C LEU A 201 14.06 -2.19 5.34
N PHE A 202 14.27 -1.91 4.05
CA PHE A 202 15.35 -2.55 3.28
C PHE A 202 16.73 -2.24 3.86
N VAL A 203 17.00 -0.98 4.22
CA VAL A 203 18.26 -0.60 4.85
C VAL A 203 18.41 -1.28 6.21
N VAL A 204 17.34 -1.32 7.00
CA VAL A 204 17.33 -2.01 8.30
C VAL A 204 17.56 -3.51 8.15
N ALA A 205 16.94 -4.15 7.16
CA ALA A 205 17.13 -5.57 6.88
C ALA A 205 18.57 -5.89 6.44
N ALA A 206 19.14 -5.08 5.55
CA ALA A 206 20.50 -5.28 5.04
C ALA A 206 21.56 -5.03 6.13
N ALA A 207 21.48 -3.90 6.83
CA ALA A 207 22.45 -3.52 7.86
C ALA A 207 22.26 -4.31 9.16
N GLY A 208 21.02 -4.45 9.63
CA GLY A 208 20.68 -5.21 10.83
C GLY A 208 20.96 -6.69 10.66
N GLY A 209 20.57 -7.26 9.52
CA GLY A 209 20.87 -8.66 9.18
C GLY A 209 22.37 -8.94 9.13
N THR A 210 23.15 -8.09 8.46
CA THR A 210 24.62 -8.25 8.41
C THR A 210 25.25 -8.14 9.80
N SER A 211 24.74 -7.25 10.65
CA SER A 211 25.23 -7.08 12.04
C SER A 211 24.96 -8.34 12.88
N VAL A 212 23.74 -8.88 12.82
CA VAL A 212 23.36 -10.14 13.50
C VAL A 212 24.16 -11.32 12.93
N GLY A 213 24.35 -11.38 11.61
CA GLY A 213 25.17 -12.39 10.94
C GLY A 213 26.61 -12.44 11.43
N ILE A 214 27.20 -11.30 11.72
CA ILE A 214 28.58 -11.23 12.21
C ILE A 214 28.63 -11.52 13.72
N LEU A 215 27.74 -10.92 14.51
CA LEU A 215 27.80 -10.96 15.97
C LEU A 215 27.25 -12.26 16.57
N ASP A 216 26.08 -12.70 16.12
CA ASP A 216 25.36 -13.83 16.71
C ASP A 216 25.68 -15.14 15.99
N LEU A 217 25.94 -15.08 14.69
CA LEU A 217 26.15 -16.26 13.83
C LEU A 217 27.62 -16.57 13.54
N ASN A 218 28.57 -15.73 14.01
CA ASN A 218 30.01 -15.85 13.74
C ASN A 218 30.34 -16.04 12.24
N MET A 219 29.52 -15.48 11.34
CA MET A 219 29.76 -15.59 9.91
C MET A 219 30.92 -14.67 9.50
N TYR A 220 31.68 -15.09 8.49
CA TYR A 220 32.66 -14.21 7.88
C TYR A 220 31.95 -13.00 7.27
N TRP A 221 32.51 -11.81 7.48
CA TRP A 221 31.85 -10.55 7.12
C TRP A 221 31.38 -10.48 5.66
N LYS A 222 32.14 -11.07 4.72
CA LYS A 222 31.73 -11.12 3.30
C LYS A 222 30.52 -12.02 3.07
N ASP A 223 30.45 -13.15 3.76
CA ASP A 223 29.38 -14.12 3.58
C ASP A 223 28.08 -13.59 4.17
N ALA A 224 28.15 -12.98 5.37
CA ALA A 224 27.02 -12.28 5.97
C ALA A 224 26.51 -11.17 5.03
N LEU A 225 27.40 -10.32 4.52
CA LEU A 225 27.03 -9.23 3.63
C LEU A 225 26.36 -9.73 2.34
N ASN A 226 26.94 -10.74 1.67
CA ASN A 226 26.37 -11.32 0.46
C ASN A 226 24.98 -11.92 0.69
N GLN A 227 24.81 -12.68 1.78
CA GLN A 227 23.54 -13.32 2.11
C GLN A 227 22.46 -12.29 2.42
N TYR A 228 22.71 -11.34 3.32
CA TYR A 228 21.70 -10.38 3.74
C TYR A 228 21.40 -9.32 2.67
N ILE A 229 22.35 -9.00 1.79
CA ILE A 229 22.08 -8.22 0.58
C ILE A 229 21.08 -8.98 -0.31
N MET A 230 21.35 -10.25 -0.61
CA MET A 230 20.47 -11.06 -1.45
C MET A 230 19.05 -11.16 -0.90
N LEU A 231 18.91 -11.42 0.41
CA LEU A 231 17.60 -11.50 1.06
C LEU A 231 16.87 -10.15 1.06
N SER A 232 17.57 -9.07 1.42
CA SER A 232 16.98 -7.73 1.49
C SER A 232 16.50 -7.28 0.10
N SER A 233 17.24 -7.64 -0.95
CA SER A 233 16.86 -7.39 -2.33
C SER A 233 15.57 -8.11 -2.74
N GLY A 234 15.47 -9.40 -2.43
CA GLY A 234 14.25 -10.17 -2.72
C GLY A 234 13.03 -9.62 -1.99
N TYR A 235 13.20 -9.27 -0.72
CA TYR A 235 12.18 -8.64 0.12
C TYR A 235 11.68 -7.33 -0.48
N LEU A 236 12.58 -6.42 -0.84
CA LEU A 236 12.19 -5.10 -1.33
C LEU A 236 11.33 -5.20 -2.59
N VAL A 237 11.73 -6.04 -3.54
CA VAL A 237 10.98 -6.25 -4.78
C VAL A 237 9.59 -6.81 -4.49
N LEU A 238 9.48 -7.77 -3.57
CA LEU A 238 8.20 -8.39 -3.21
C LEU A 238 7.18 -7.43 -2.64
N PHE A 239 7.62 -6.47 -1.85
CA PHE A 239 6.74 -5.54 -1.16
C PHE A 239 6.48 -4.25 -1.96
N VAL A 240 7.41 -3.86 -2.84
CA VAL A 240 7.24 -2.68 -3.69
C VAL A 240 6.36 -2.97 -4.91
N ILE A 241 6.42 -4.16 -5.51
CA ILE A 241 5.59 -4.52 -6.68
C ILE A 241 4.08 -4.37 -6.38
N PRO A 242 3.52 -4.93 -5.28
CA PRO A 242 2.10 -4.78 -4.94
C PRO A 242 1.67 -3.32 -4.76
N LEU A 243 2.53 -2.51 -4.14
CA LEU A 243 2.25 -1.08 -3.94
C LEU A 243 2.29 -0.32 -5.26
N PHE A 244 3.20 -0.67 -6.17
CA PHE A 244 3.24 -0.13 -7.52
C PHE A 244 1.97 -0.48 -8.31
N ILE A 245 1.53 -1.74 -8.27
CA ILE A 245 0.29 -2.18 -8.91
C ILE A 245 -0.92 -1.41 -8.34
N THR A 246 -0.97 -1.25 -7.02
CA THR A 246 -2.04 -0.48 -6.35
C THR A 246 -1.99 1.00 -6.75
N SER A 247 -0.80 1.59 -6.86
CA SER A 247 -0.58 2.97 -7.33
C SER A 247 -1.13 3.18 -8.74
N LEU A 248 -0.94 2.24 -9.66
CA LEU A 248 -1.50 2.33 -11.02
C LEU A 248 -3.04 2.37 -11.04
N GLY A 249 -3.70 1.82 -10.01
CA GLY A 249 -5.15 1.91 -9.84
C GLY A 249 -5.66 3.34 -9.60
N PHE A 250 -4.78 4.28 -9.19
CA PHE A 250 -5.13 5.70 -9.09
C PHE A 250 -5.17 6.34 -10.49
N LYS A 251 -6.21 6.05 -11.25
CA LYS A 251 -6.43 6.65 -12.58
C LYS A 251 -6.81 8.13 -12.41
N THR A 252 -6.11 9.00 -13.14
CA THR A 252 -6.58 10.35 -13.47
C THR A 252 -7.90 10.20 -14.22
N GLY A 253 -8.99 10.70 -13.63
CA GLY A 253 -10.29 10.70 -14.30
C GLY A 253 -10.15 11.32 -15.69
N LYS A 254 -10.43 10.51 -16.73
CA LYS A 254 -11.01 11.09 -17.93
C LYS A 254 -12.36 11.63 -17.48
N LEU A 255 -12.42 12.96 -17.32
CA LEU A 255 -13.65 13.72 -17.38
C LEU A 255 -14.06 13.72 -18.86
N GLU A 256 -14.75 12.67 -19.28
CA GLU A 256 -15.63 12.73 -20.46
C GLU A 256 -17.06 12.59 -19.96
#